data_AF-A0A9W7X4U8-F1
#
_entry.id   AF-A0A9W7X4U8-F1
#
_cell.length_a   1.000
_cell.length_b   1.000
_cell.length_c   1.000
_cell.angle_alpha   90.00
_cell.angle_beta   90.00
_cell.angle_gamma   90.00
#
_symmetry.space_group_name_H-M   'P 1'
#
loop_
_entity.id
_entity.type
_entity.pdbx_description
1 polymer ?
#
loop_
_entity_poly.entity_id
_entity_poly.type
_entity_poly.pdbx_seq_one_letter_code
_entity_poly.pdbx_strand_id
1 'polypeptide(L)'
;MNKTFAHRRHEIINRCPSVQDIKERWPALFQPSQVTAEFQRITTVQLEPKLMSSLDPHTPKLLTLFCAKGGALGQRLKTEMELLKDGHCSVDMTREVVIRFMIEFLGEHAGDQRIQLPEQHAPDDSVL
;
A
#
# COMPACT_ATOMS: atom_id res chain seq x y z
N MET A 1 5.02 15.09 23.93
CA MET A 1 6.27 14.29 23.94
C MET A 1 6.55 13.82 22.52
N ASN A 2 7.72 14.16 21.95
CA ASN A 2 8.14 13.62 20.66
C ASN A 2 8.52 12.15 20.85
N LYS A 3 7.64 11.24 20.44
CA LYS A 3 7.90 9.81 20.57
C LYS A 3 9.00 9.39 19.58
N THR A 4 10.02 8.66 20.05
CA THR A 4 11.20 8.30 19.26
C THR A 4 11.06 6.96 18.54
N PHE A 5 11.91 6.73 17.55
CA PHE A 5 12.04 5.47 16.82
C PHE A 5 12.15 4.23 17.74
N ALA A 6 13.05 4.30 18.73
CA ALA A 6 13.31 3.19 19.64
C ALA A 6 12.08 2.84 20.48
N HIS A 7 11.34 3.84 20.94
CA HIS A 7 10.11 3.64 21.70
C HIS A 7 9.04 2.93 20.86
N ARG A 8 8.83 3.39 19.62
CA ARG A 8 7.88 2.75 18.68
C ARG A 8 8.22 1.30 18.41
N ARG A 9 9.48 1.02 18.08
CA ARG A 9 9.93 -0.33 17.75
C ARG A 9 9.74 -1.27 18.94
N HIS A 10 10.10 -0.83 20.14
CA HIS A 10 9.90 -1.62 21.35
C HIS A 10 8.41 -1.92 21.59
N GLU A 11 7.54 -0.94 21.41
CA GLU A 11 6.10 -1.12 21.56
C GLU A 11 5.54 -2.10 20.53
N ILE A 12 5.79 -1.88 19.24
CA ILE A 12 5.23 -2.70 18.16
C ILE A 12 5.72 -4.14 18.24
N ILE A 13 7.03 -4.36 18.43
CA ILE A 13 7.62 -5.70 18.41
C ILE A 13 7.26 -6.49 19.67
N ASN A 14 7.30 -5.86 20.85
CA ASN A 14 7.15 -6.62 22.10
C ASN A 14 5.68 -6.70 22.55
N ARG A 15 4.84 -5.73 22.20
CA ARG A 15 3.44 -5.70 22.63
C ARG A 15 2.46 -6.15 21.56
N CYS A 16 2.91 -6.31 20.32
CA CYS A 16 2.09 -6.70 19.16
C CYS A 16 0.69 -6.05 19.18
N PRO A 17 0.59 -4.71 19.30
CA PRO A 17 -0.70 -4.03 19.41
C PRO A 17 -1.52 -4.18 18.11
N SER A 18 -2.83 -3.95 18.21
CA SER A 18 -3.71 -3.98 17.05
C SER A 18 -3.32 -2.93 16.00
N VAL A 19 -3.70 -3.12 14.73
CA VAL A 19 -3.45 -2.13 13.67
C VAL A 19 -4.11 -0.78 14.01
N GLN A 20 -5.30 -0.80 14.60
CA GLN A 20 -5.99 0.40 15.07
C GLN A 20 -5.16 1.16 16.10
N ASP A 21 -4.66 0.46 17.13
CA ASP A 21 -3.79 1.04 18.15
C ASP A 21 -2.49 1.62 17.58
N ILE A 22 -1.88 0.94 16.61
CA ILE A 22 -0.66 1.43 15.95
C ILE A 22 -1.00 2.72 15.20
N LYS A 23 -2.16 2.77 14.53
CA LYS A 23 -2.57 3.96 13.79
C LYS A 23 -2.84 5.15 14.68
N GLU A 24 -3.52 4.96 15.80
CA GLU A 24 -3.80 6.03 16.77
C GLU A 24 -2.51 6.55 17.42
N ARG A 25 -1.60 5.64 17.80
CA ARG A 25 -0.38 6.00 18.53
C ARG A 25 0.77 6.47 17.63
N TRP A 26 0.82 5.98 16.39
CA TRP A 26 1.90 6.16 15.41
C TRP A 26 1.35 6.42 13.99
N PRO A 27 0.53 7.46 13.79
CA PRO A 27 -0.12 7.72 12.49
C PRO A 27 0.88 7.94 11.35
N ALA A 28 2.09 8.41 11.67
CA ALA A 28 3.20 8.54 10.73
C ALA A 28 3.54 7.22 10.02
N LEU A 29 3.38 6.05 10.66
CA LEU A 29 3.63 4.75 10.01
C LEU A 29 2.64 4.42 8.88
N PHE A 30 1.61 5.24 8.69
CA PHE A 30 0.66 5.11 7.58
C PHE A 30 0.88 6.21 6.53
N GLN A 31 1.97 6.96 6.62
CA GLN A 31 2.43 7.88 5.58
C GLN A 31 3.54 7.21 4.76
N PRO A 32 3.45 7.17 3.41
CA PRO A 32 4.44 6.48 2.58
C PRO A 32 5.89 6.91 2.84
N SER A 33 6.15 8.22 2.97
CA SER A 33 7.50 8.75 3.21
C SER A 33 8.12 8.26 4.53
N GLN A 34 7.29 8.13 5.57
CA GLN A 34 7.71 7.65 6.87
C GLN A 34 7.96 6.14 6.83
N VAL A 35 7.09 5.36 6.18
CA VAL A 35 7.32 3.92 5.99
C VAL A 35 8.64 3.67 5.27
N THR A 36 8.91 4.41 4.20
CA THR A 36 10.16 4.33 3.44
C THR A 36 11.37 4.67 4.33
N ALA A 37 11.31 5.76 5.10
CA ALA A 37 12.40 6.16 6.00
C ALA A 37 12.64 5.14 7.13
N GLU A 38 11.57 4.55 7.66
CA GLU A 38 11.64 3.52 8.71
C GLU A 38 12.25 2.23 8.19
N PHE A 39 11.80 1.78 7.01
CA PHE A 39 12.35 0.61 6.35
C PHE A 39 13.86 0.79 6.10
N GLN A 40 14.25 1.95 5.56
CA GLN A 40 15.67 2.26 5.33
C GLN A 40 16.46 2.31 6.64
N ARG A 41 15.92 2.90 7.71
CA ARG A 41 16.61 2.95 9.01
C ARG A 41 16.83 1.56 9.61
N ILE A 42 15.90 0.64 9.42
CA ILE A 42 15.98 -0.73 9.97
C ILE A 42 16.87 -1.63 9.12
N THR A 43 16.70 -1.59 7.80
CA THR A 43 17.29 -2.56 6.87
C THR A 43 18.52 -2.04 6.13
N THR A 44 18.79 -0.73 6.22
CA THR A 44 19.78 0.02 5.43
C THR A 44 19.53 -0.01 3.91
N VAL A 45 18.36 -0.45 3.46
CA VAL A 45 17.99 -0.60 2.04
C VAL A 45 16.88 0.39 1.65
N GLN A 46 16.93 0.90 0.41
CA GLN A 46 15.87 1.73 -0.16
C GLN A 46 14.64 0.89 -0.49
N LEU A 47 13.49 1.20 0.13
CA LEU A 47 12.26 0.40 0.03
C LEU A 47 11.76 0.26 -1.41
N GLU A 48 11.44 1.37 -2.08
CA GLU A 48 10.80 1.34 -3.41
C GLU A 48 11.67 0.65 -4.47
N PRO A 49 12.96 1.02 -4.67
CA PRO A 49 13.80 0.33 -5.66
C PRO A 49 13.96 -1.16 -5.35
N LYS A 50 14.08 -1.51 -4.06
CA LYS A 50 14.20 -2.90 -3.64
C LYS A 50 12.92 -3.68 -3.95
N LEU A 51 11.76 -3.13 -3.59
CA LEU A 51 10.47 -3.74 -3.86
C LEU A 51 10.28 -3.97 -5.36
N MET A 52 10.52 -2.95 -6.19
CA MET A 52 10.41 -3.06 -7.65
C MET A 52 11.35 -4.13 -8.22
N SER A 53 12.63 -4.10 -7.84
CA SER A 53 13.61 -5.10 -8.30
C SER A 53 13.28 -6.54 -7.86
N SER A 54 12.58 -6.69 -6.73
CA SER A 54 12.09 -7.99 -6.24
C SER A 54 10.77 -8.40 -6.89
N LEU A 55 9.97 -7.46 -7.39
CA LEU A 55 8.71 -7.72 -8.09
C LEU A 55 8.95 -8.12 -9.55
N ASP A 56 9.90 -7.49 -10.24
CA ASP A 56 10.14 -7.68 -11.68
C ASP A 56 10.29 -9.15 -12.09
N PRO A 57 11.06 -10.02 -11.39
CA PRO A 57 11.21 -11.43 -11.76
C PRO A 57 9.90 -12.24 -11.64
N HIS A 58 8.97 -11.79 -10.81
CA HIS A 58 7.69 -12.47 -10.57
C HIS A 58 6.56 -11.96 -11.47
N THR A 59 6.74 -10.78 -12.07
CA THR A 59 5.74 -10.12 -12.92
C THR A 59 5.15 -11.03 -14.00
N PRO A 60 5.93 -11.77 -14.81
CA PRO A 60 5.36 -12.65 -15.85
C PRO A 60 4.43 -13.74 -15.30
N LYS A 61 4.79 -14.31 -14.13
CA LYS A 61 3.99 -15.33 -13.46
C LYS A 61 2.71 -14.74 -12.87
N LEU A 62 2.79 -13.56 -12.26
CA LEU A 62 1.64 -12.84 -11.73
C LEU A 62 0.64 -12.51 -12.84
N LEU A 63 1.12 -11.96 -13.96
CA LEU A 63 0.30 -11.68 -15.14
C LEU A 63 -0.38 -12.95 -15.69
N THR A 64 0.28 -14.10 -15.66
CA THR A 64 -0.33 -15.37 -16.07
C THR A 64 -1.45 -15.81 -15.11
N LEU A 65 -1.24 -15.69 -13.80
CA LEU A 65 -2.24 -16.00 -12.78
C LEU A 65 -3.48 -15.08 -12.89
N PHE A 66 -3.22 -13.81 -13.19
CA PHE A 66 -4.23 -12.78 -13.45
C PHE A 66 -5.10 -13.13 -14.65
N CYS A 67 -4.51 -13.52 -15.78
CA CYS A 67 -5.25 -14.00 -16.96
C CYS A 67 -6.07 -15.27 -16.72
N ALA A 68 -5.60 -16.16 -15.84
CA ALA A 68 -6.30 -17.39 -15.51
C ALA A 68 -7.53 -17.16 -14.62
N LYS A 69 -7.61 -16.00 -13.95
CA LYS A 69 -8.76 -15.66 -13.12
C LYS A 69 -9.98 -15.41 -14.01
N GLY A 70 -11.10 -16.04 -13.67
CA GLY A 70 -12.39 -15.80 -14.31
C GLY A 70 -13.16 -14.63 -13.67
N GLY A 71 -14.41 -14.45 -14.11
CA GLY A 71 -15.33 -13.46 -13.53
C GLY A 71 -15.00 -12.01 -13.89
N ALA A 72 -15.66 -11.07 -13.21
CA ALA A 72 -15.55 -9.63 -13.49
C ALA A 72 -14.11 -9.10 -13.35
N LEU A 73 -13.39 -9.57 -12.33
CA LEU A 73 -11.97 -9.24 -12.12
C LEU A 73 -11.16 -9.74 -13.33
N GLY A 74 -11.25 -11.02 -13.67
CA GLY A 74 -10.55 -11.61 -14.82
C GLY A 74 -10.77 -10.86 -16.15
N GLN A 75 -11.98 -10.37 -16.40
CA GLN A 75 -12.26 -9.58 -17.61
C GLN A 75 -11.58 -8.21 -17.59
N ARG A 76 -11.62 -7.49 -16.46
CA ARG A 76 -10.88 -6.23 -16.28
C ARG A 76 -9.37 -6.43 -16.49
N LEU A 77 -8.83 -7.52 -15.94
CA LEU A 77 -7.40 -7.86 -16.06
C LEU A 77 -7.02 -8.09 -17.52
N LYS A 78 -7.84 -8.83 -18.28
CA LYS A 78 -7.60 -9.05 -19.71
C LYS A 78 -7.59 -7.74 -20.48
N THR A 79 -8.59 -6.87 -20.28
CA THR A 79 -8.65 -5.57 -20.98
C THR A 79 -7.41 -4.73 -20.72
N GLU A 80 -6.98 -4.65 -19.47
CA GLU A 80 -5.80 -3.86 -19.12
C GLU A 80 -4.50 -4.49 -19.63
N MET A 81 -4.39 -5.82 -19.62
CA MET A 81 -3.23 -6.51 -20.16
C MET A 81 -3.12 -6.42 -21.69
N GLU A 82 -4.22 -6.31 -22.43
CA GLU A 82 -4.15 -6.02 -23.87
C GLU A 82 -3.48 -4.65 -24.12
N LEU A 83 -3.78 -3.63 -23.30
CA LEU A 83 -3.11 -2.32 -23.38
C LEU A 83 -1.59 -2.41 -23.10
N LEU A 84 -1.16 -3.37 -22.26
CA LEU A 84 0.27 -3.59 -22.00
C LEU A 84 0.99 -4.27 -23.18
N LYS A 85 0.28 -5.03 -24.03
CA LYS A 85 0.85 -5.77 -25.16
C LYS A 85 1.15 -4.88 -26.38
N ASP A 86 0.57 -3.69 -26.46
CA ASP A 86 0.70 -2.78 -27.60
C ASP A 86 2.11 -2.15 -27.77
N GLY A 87 3.14 -2.69 -27.10
CA GLY A 87 4.55 -2.35 -27.32
C GLY A 87 5.00 -0.98 -26.79
N HIS A 88 4.07 -0.15 -26.31
CA HIS A 88 4.32 1.19 -25.77
C HIS A 88 4.35 1.25 -24.23
N CYS A 89 4.19 0.12 -23.55
CA CYS A 89 4.10 0.11 -22.10
C CYS A 89 5.48 0.22 -21.44
N SER A 90 5.61 1.16 -20.49
CA SER A 90 6.82 1.25 -19.66
C SER A 90 6.86 0.14 -18.61
N VAL A 91 8.06 -0.11 -18.07
CA VAL A 91 8.26 -1.02 -16.94
C VAL A 91 7.47 -0.54 -15.72
N ASP A 92 7.41 0.77 -15.48
CA ASP A 92 6.69 1.34 -14.35
C ASP A 92 5.17 1.20 -14.48
N MET A 93 4.63 1.36 -15.69
CA MET A 93 3.22 1.08 -15.97
C MET A 93 2.92 -0.40 -15.70
N THR A 94 3.78 -1.32 -16.15
CA THR A 94 3.62 -2.75 -15.87
C THR A 94 3.61 -3.04 -14.36
N ARG A 95 4.53 -2.44 -13.61
CA ARG A 95 4.60 -2.57 -12.15
C ARG A 95 3.33 -2.05 -11.47
N GLU A 96 2.82 -0.90 -11.89
CA GLU A 96 1.58 -0.32 -11.37
C GLU A 96 0.40 -1.28 -11.56
N VAL A 97 0.22 -1.80 -12.78
CA VAL A 97 -0.84 -2.75 -13.11
C VAL A 97 -0.73 -4.01 -12.23
N VAL A 98 0.46 -4.56 -12.09
CA VAL A 98 0.71 -5.75 -11.27
C VAL A 98 0.34 -5.50 -9.81
N ILE A 99 0.82 -4.40 -9.22
CA ILE A 99 0.57 -4.08 -7.80
C ILE A 99 -0.93 -3.88 -7.56
N ARG A 100 -1.60 -3.12 -8.43
CA ARG A 100 -3.04 -2.88 -8.32
C ARG A 100 -3.83 -4.18 -8.38
N PHE A 101 -3.48 -5.08 -9.30
CA PHE A 101 -4.14 -6.37 -9.40
C PHE A 101 -3.80 -7.33 -8.28
N MET A 102 -2.60 -7.26 -7.67
CA MET A 102 -2.30 -8.04 -6.46
C MET A 102 -3.26 -7.67 -5.32
N ILE A 103 -3.47 -6.37 -5.10
CA ILE A 103 -4.39 -5.83 -4.09
C ILE A 103 -5.82 -6.35 -4.34
N GLU A 104 -6.34 -6.20 -5.57
CA GLU A 104 -7.66 -6.71 -5.94
C GLU A 104 -7.74 -8.25 -5.87
N PHE A 105 -6.67 -8.96 -6.21
CA PHE A 105 -6.62 -10.42 -6.23
C PHE A 105 -6.71 -11.02 -4.82
N LEU A 106 -6.06 -10.38 -3.85
CA LEU A 106 -6.06 -10.76 -2.43
C LEU A 106 -7.36 -10.38 -1.71
N GLY A 107 -8.29 -9.71 -2.40
CA GLY A 107 -9.53 -9.23 -1.80
C GLY A 107 -9.34 -7.98 -0.94
N GLU A 108 -8.18 -7.33 -1.04
CA GLU A 108 -7.94 -6.02 -0.42
C GLU A 108 -8.63 -4.97 -1.29
N HIS A 109 -9.95 -4.81 -1.15
CA HIS A 109 -10.65 -3.77 -1.90
C HIS A 109 -10.15 -2.40 -1.40
N ALA A 110 -9.62 -1.56 -2.30
CA ALA A 110 -9.15 -0.20 -1.97
C ALA A 110 -10.26 0.71 -1.37
N GLY A 111 -11.51 0.25 -1.37
CA GLY A 111 -12.65 0.90 -0.72
C GLY A 111 -12.71 0.76 0.81
N ASP A 112 -12.00 -0.19 1.42
CA ASP A 112 -12.08 -0.46 2.88
C ASP A 112 -11.02 0.28 3.72
N GLN A 113 -10.19 1.12 3.09
CA GLN A 113 -9.30 2.05 3.81
C GLN A 113 -9.86 3.48 3.88
N ARG A 114 -11.17 3.65 4.08
CA ARG A 114 -11.65 4.87 4.74
C ARG A 114 -11.48 4.69 6.24
N ILE A 115 -10.25 4.83 6.72
CA ILE A 115 -10.11 5.27 8.09
C ILE A 115 -10.71 6.67 8.13
N GLN A 116 -11.92 6.74 8.66
CA GLN A 116 -12.58 7.98 9.02
C GLN A 116 -11.62 8.74 9.92
N LEU A 117 -10.96 9.74 9.34
CA LEU A 117 -10.44 10.85 10.13
C LEU A 117 -11.68 11.48 10.77
N PRO A 118 -11.70 11.69 12.10
CA PRO A 118 -12.82 12.40 12.70
C PRO A 118 -12.91 13.77 12.02
N GLU A 119 -14.07 14.04 11.40
CA GLU A 119 -14.44 15.37 10.97
C GLU A 119 -14.23 16.30 12.16
N GLN A 120 -13.31 17.25 12.00
CA GLN A 120 -13.20 18.37 12.91
C GLN A 120 -14.50 19.17 12.73
N HIS A 121 -15.48 18.92 13.61
CA HIS A 121 -16.63 19.78 13.77
C HIS A 121 -16.10 21.16 14.20
N ALA A 122 -16.07 22.11 13.27
CA ALA A 122 -15.85 23.51 13.60
C ALA A 122 -16.99 23.95 14.53
N PRO A 123 -16.70 24.65 15.64
CA PRO A 123 -17.76 25.19 16.47
C PRO A 123 -18.53 26.23 15.65
N ASP A 124 -19.85 26.07 15.64
CA ASP A 124 -20.81 27.07 15.19
C ASP A 124 -20.64 28.30 16.09
N ASP A 125 -19.89 29.30 15.62
CA ASP A 125 -19.89 30.64 16.19
C ASP A 125 -21.23 31.30 15.85
N SER A 126 -22.25 30.86 16.59
CA SER A 126 -23.52 31.55 16.76
C SER A 126 -23.68 31.85 18.24
N VAL A 127 -23.00 32.91 18.69
CA VAL A 127 -23.33 33.60 19.95
C VAL A 127 -23.58 35.07 19.63
N LEU A 128 -24.88 35.40 19.66
CA LEU A 128 -25.54 36.69 19.96
C LEU A 128 -24.81 38.00 19.65
#